data_AF-A0A969KHL1-F1
#
_entry.id   AF-A0A969KHL1-F1
#
_cell.length_a   1.000
_cell.length_b   1.000
_cell.length_c   1.000
_cell.angle_alpha   90.00
_cell.angle_beta   90.00
_cell.angle_gamma   90.00
#
_symmetry.space_group_name_H-M   'P 1'
#
loop_
_entity.id
_entity.type
_entity.pdbx_description
1 polymer ?
#
loop_
_entity_poly.entity_id
_entity_poly.type
_entity_poly.pdbx_seq_one_letter_code
_entity_poly.pdbx_strand_id
1 'polypeptide(L)'
;MNKLIWNLVKFAPAVLAAGLVMTGASAVKAESNQEMLDQIQKYSTTGQAVNTMGQVNSISQLRDVAPGDWAFSALRNLVERYDCLDGYPNRTFQGNRALTRYEFAAGLNACMEQMERLITTGSTNVEPTDLSQITRLVDEFEAELATLGTRVDNLEGRLGEVEDNQFSTTTKLKGEAIFTLATGLDGPNVSAFNDNTTLSQRTRLNFESSFTGKDNLHLRLEQGNFGRFGVSNSARLGADENTDGAVELTDLWYSFPVGDAITMHLGASKTEFEDVVTDLYNPYMESSGSGSLTRFLRRNPAVYRIGDNENQTVAANLELSDQFSVDLAYTAAKGNDPAGRNGLFNGDNAALAQLNWNP
;
A
#
# COMPACT_ATOMS: atom_id res chain seq x y z
N MET A 1 18.38 17.58 41.12
CA MET A 1 18.17 16.45 40.20
C MET A 1 18.26 16.99 38.79
N ASN A 2 19.37 16.68 38.13
CA ASN A 2 19.99 17.52 37.09
C ASN A 2 19.52 17.17 35.67
N LYS A 3 19.59 18.21 34.82
CA LYS A 3 19.42 18.23 33.36
C LYS A 3 20.26 17.18 32.57
N LEU A 4 21.04 16.33 33.24
CA LEU A 4 21.79 15.24 32.63
C LEU A 4 20.91 14.08 32.14
N ILE A 5 19.75 13.84 32.76
CA ILE A 5 18.88 12.71 32.40
C ILE A 5 18.15 12.97 31.06
N TRP A 6 17.86 14.23 30.74
CA TRP A 6 17.17 14.60 29.50
C TRP A 6 18.07 14.61 28.25
N ASN A 7 19.39 14.66 28.42
CA ASN A 7 20.34 14.59 27.31
C ASN A 7 20.73 13.15 26.93
N LEU A 8 20.48 12.16 27.80
CA LEU A 8 20.71 10.74 27.51
C LEU A 8 19.62 10.13 26.61
N VAL A 9 18.43 10.71 26.56
CA VAL A 9 17.31 10.25 25.71
C VAL A 9 17.45 10.71 24.25
N LYS A 10 18.37 11.63 23.95
CA LYS A 10 18.56 12.21 22.61
C LYS A 10 19.71 11.60 21.80
N PHE A 11 20.36 10.53 22.28
CA PHE A 11 21.59 9.98 21.66
C PHE A 11 21.58 8.46 21.39
N ALA A 12 20.42 7.82 21.24
CA ALA A 12 20.34 6.46 20.70
C ALA A 12 19.23 6.42 19.64
N PRO A 13 19.60 6.58 18.35
CA PRO A 13 19.98 5.41 17.56
C PRO A 13 21.10 5.73 16.54
N ALA A 14 22.30 5.16 16.72
CA ALA A 14 23.37 5.29 15.72
C ALA A 14 24.20 4.00 15.55
N VAL A 15 23.64 2.84 15.88
CA VAL A 15 24.28 1.54 15.61
C VAL A 15 23.21 0.61 15.06
N LEU A 16 22.98 0.64 13.74
CA LEU A 16 22.35 -0.42 12.93
C LEU A 16 22.22 0.03 11.46
N ALA A 17 23.32 0.53 10.87
CA ALA A 17 23.35 0.89 9.45
C ALA A 17 24.62 0.30 8.81
N ALA A 18 24.60 -1.00 8.55
CA ALA A 18 25.53 -1.64 7.62
C ALA A 18 24.92 -2.93 7.06
N GLY A 19 24.54 -2.88 5.78
CA GLY A 19 24.46 -4.08 4.93
C GLY A 19 23.06 -4.51 4.53
N LEU A 20 22.53 -3.95 3.44
CA LEU A 20 21.79 -4.70 2.41
C LEU A 20 21.51 -3.78 1.21
N VAL A 21 22.30 -3.94 0.14
CA VAL A 21 22.04 -3.39 -1.19
C VAL A 21 21.72 -4.58 -2.10
N MET A 22 20.51 -4.63 -2.65
CA MET A 22 20.18 -5.55 -3.74
C MET A 22 19.55 -4.76 -4.89
N THR A 23 20.22 -4.81 -6.04
CA THR A 23 19.81 -4.24 -7.32
C THR A 23 18.96 -5.23 -8.11
N GLY A 24 17.84 -4.79 -8.68
CA GLY A 24 17.06 -5.55 -9.66
C GLY A 24 16.24 -4.63 -10.57
N ALA A 25 16.72 -4.41 -11.79
CA ALA A 25 16.01 -3.68 -12.84
C ALA A 25 15.26 -4.67 -13.76
N SER A 26 14.08 -4.28 -14.24
CA SER A 26 13.43 -4.92 -15.39
C SER A 26 12.69 -3.88 -16.22
N ALA A 27 13.01 -3.85 -17.52
CA ALA A 27 12.46 -2.94 -18.52
C ALA A 27 11.17 -3.50 -19.15
N VAL A 28 10.18 -2.63 -19.38
CA VAL A 28 8.97 -2.93 -20.17
C VAL A 28 9.02 -2.13 -21.48
N LYS A 29 8.82 -2.82 -22.60
CA LYS A 29 8.79 -2.29 -23.98
C LYS A 29 7.46 -1.59 -24.28
N ALA A 30 7.52 -0.49 -25.03
CA ALA A 30 6.38 0.23 -25.59
C ALA A 30 6.04 -0.27 -27.01
N GLU A 31 4.74 -0.39 -27.34
CA GLU A 31 4.24 -0.70 -28.69
C GLU A 31 3.57 0.53 -29.36
N SER A 32 4.09 0.87 -30.55
CA SER A 32 3.48 1.38 -31.80
C SER A 32 2.36 2.45 -31.80
N ASN A 33 2.72 3.68 -32.23
CA ASN A 33 1.83 4.82 -32.55
C ASN A 33 1.45 4.94 -34.05
N GLN A 34 1.74 3.95 -34.89
CA GLN A 34 1.64 4.10 -36.36
C GLN A 34 0.25 3.83 -36.94
N GLU A 35 -0.56 2.97 -36.32
CA GLU A 35 -1.88 2.59 -36.86
C GLU A 35 -2.93 3.72 -36.74
N MET A 36 -2.75 4.65 -35.80
CA MET A 36 -3.67 5.77 -35.57
C MET A 36 -3.51 6.90 -36.61
N LEU A 37 -2.33 7.03 -37.23
CA LEU A 37 -2.05 8.10 -38.20
C LEU A 37 -2.63 7.79 -39.58
N ASP A 38 -2.61 6.53 -40.02
CA ASP A 38 -3.17 6.10 -41.31
C ASP A 38 -4.69 6.26 -41.37
N GLN A 39 -5.37 6.20 -40.22
CA GLN A 39 -6.82 6.33 -40.15
C GLN A 39 -7.28 7.78 -40.36
N ILE A 40 -6.48 8.77 -39.92
CA ILE A 40 -6.80 10.20 -40.04
C ILE A 40 -6.68 10.68 -41.50
N GLN A 41 -5.71 10.16 -42.24
CA GLN A 41 -5.42 10.60 -43.62
C GLN A 41 -6.46 10.11 -44.64
N LYS A 42 -7.23 9.06 -44.29
CA LYS A 42 -8.29 8.51 -45.14
C LYS A 42 -9.58 9.34 -45.11
N TYR A 43 -9.80 10.15 -44.07
CA TYR A 43 -10.99 10.98 -43.94
C TYR A 43 -10.87 12.36 -44.61
N SER A 44 -9.66 12.86 -44.86
CA SER A 44 -9.45 14.18 -45.48
C SER A 44 -9.68 14.21 -46.99
N THR A 45 -9.69 13.06 -47.67
CA THR A 45 -9.64 12.98 -49.14
C THR A 45 -10.99 12.78 -49.83
N THR A 46 -12.10 12.67 -49.09
CA THR A 46 -13.43 12.36 -49.68
C THR A 46 -14.35 13.58 -49.88
N GLY A 47 -13.88 14.80 -49.58
CA GLY A 47 -14.71 16.02 -49.59
C GLY A 47 -14.79 16.82 -50.90
N GLN A 48 -14.06 16.45 -51.96
CA GLN A 48 -13.96 17.25 -53.18
C GLN A 48 -14.86 16.75 -54.31
N ALA A 49 -16.18 16.94 -54.20
CA ALA A 49 -17.08 17.06 -55.35
C ALA A 49 -18.48 17.49 -54.90
N VAL A 50 -18.94 18.68 -55.34
CA VAL A 50 -20.26 18.99 -55.93
C VAL A 50 -20.60 20.49 -55.79
N ASN A 51 -20.55 21.18 -56.94
CA ASN A 51 -21.38 22.27 -57.49
C ASN A 51 -22.00 23.37 -56.60
N THR A 52 -21.55 24.59 -56.89
CA THR A 52 -22.19 25.93 -56.86
C THR A 52 -23.65 26.06 -56.42
N MET A 53 -23.86 26.67 -55.23
CA MET A 53 -25.10 27.33 -54.77
C MET A 53 -24.88 28.85 -54.70
N GLY A 54 -25.96 29.64 -54.80
CA GLY A 54 -25.91 31.10 -54.90
C GLY A 54 -26.36 31.81 -53.63
N GLN A 55 -25.59 32.84 -53.24
CA GLN A 55 -25.65 33.60 -51.99
C GLN A 55 -27.01 34.27 -51.68
N VAL A 56 -27.55 34.08 -50.47
CA VAL A 56 -28.75 34.77 -49.96
C VAL A 56 -28.41 35.72 -48.79
N ASN A 57 -28.44 37.03 -49.04
CA ASN A 57 -27.92 38.06 -48.13
C ASN A 57 -28.87 38.56 -47.01
N SER A 58 -29.94 37.85 -46.60
CA SER A 58 -30.74 38.23 -45.40
C SER A 58 -31.78 37.18 -44.97
N ILE A 59 -31.96 36.99 -43.65
CA ILE A 59 -32.95 36.04 -43.06
C ILE A 59 -34.39 36.46 -43.25
N SER A 60 -34.65 37.76 -43.40
CA SER A 60 -35.98 38.26 -43.79
C SER A 60 -36.46 37.74 -45.15
N GLN A 61 -35.58 37.06 -45.89
CA GLN A 61 -35.88 36.42 -47.17
C GLN A 61 -36.24 34.93 -47.03
N LEU A 62 -36.00 34.31 -45.87
CA LEU A 62 -36.38 32.91 -45.60
C LEU A 62 -37.89 32.85 -45.32
N ARG A 63 -38.61 32.10 -46.15
CA ARG A 63 -40.08 32.06 -46.13
C ARG A 63 -40.69 31.22 -45.01
N ASP A 64 -39.88 30.43 -44.32
CA ASP A 64 -40.31 29.34 -43.44
C ASP A 64 -39.79 29.44 -42.00
N VAL A 65 -39.20 30.58 -41.61
CA VAL A 65 -38.76 30.85 -40.24
C VAL A 65 -39.38 32.15 -39.75
N ALA A 66 -40.27 32.07 -38.75
CA ALA A 66 -40.95 33.23 -38.19
C ALA A 66 -40.15 33.81 -37.00
N PRO A 67 -40.30 35.12 -36.67
CA PRO A 67 -39.62 35.74 -35.53
C PRO A 67 -39.86 35.10 -34.16
N GLY A 68 -40.88 34.24 -34.03
CA GLY A 68 -41.20 33.50 -32.80
C GLY A 68 -40.59 32.10 -32.72
N ASP A 69 -39.93 31.60 -33.76
CA ASP A 69 -39.33 30.27 -33.76
C ASP A 69 -38.03 30.24 -32.94
N TRP A 70 -37.80 29.17 -32.18
CA TRP A 70 -36.59 29.01 -31.37
C TRP A 70 -35.30 29.10 -32.20
N ALA A 71 -35.36 28.65 -33.47
CA ALA A 71 -34.23 28.67 -34.40
C ALA A 71 -33.96 30.07 -34.98
N PHE A 72 -34.92 31.01 -34.91
CA PHE A 72 -34.79 32.34 -35.50
C PHE A 72 -33.59 33.11 -34.94
N SER A 73 -33.37 33.06 -33.63
CA SER A 73 -32.25 33.76 -32.97
C SER A 73 -30.87 33.18 -33.35
N ALA A 74 -30.79 31.85 -33.45
CA ALA A 74 -29.57 31.14 -33.82
C ALA A 74 -29.23 31.36 -35.31
N LEU A 75 -30.22 31.26 -36.19
CA LEU A 75 -30.05 31.53 -37.61
C LEU A 75 -29.70 33.00 -37.84
N ARG A 76 -30.36 33.94 -37.12
CA ARG A 76 -30.07 35.39 -37.19
C ARG A 76 -28.61 35.72 -37.01
N ASN A 77 -28.01 35.21 -35.93
CA ASN A 77 -26.59 35.42 -35.70
C ASN A 77 -25.73 34.81 -36.83
N LEU A 78 -26.11 33.66 -37.36
CA LEU A 78 -25.31 32.95 -38.35
C LEU A 78 -25.34 33.58 -39.75
N VAL A 79 -26.45 34.18 -40.18
CA VAL A 79 -26.53 34.94 -41.46
C VAL A 79 -26.06 36.38 -41.28
N GLU A 80 -26.53 37.10 -40.25
CA GLU A 80 -26.22 38.54 -40.15
C GLU A 80 -24.79 38.82 -39.71
N ARG A 81 -24.21 37.98 -38.83
CA ARG A 81 -22.86 38.20 -38.28
C ARG A 81 -21.79 37.44 -39.02
N TYR A 82 -22.11 36.24 -39.51
CA TYR A 82 -21.14 35.34 -40.12
C TYR A 82 -21.41 35.08 -41.60
N ASP A 83 -22.56 35.48 -42.15
CA ASP A 83 -22.94 35.29 -43.56
C ASP A 83 -22.69 33.85 -44.05
N CYS A 84 -22.90 32.88 -43.16
CA CYS A 84 -22.42 31.50 -43.33
C CYS A 84 -23.55 30.52 -43.72
N LEU A 85 -24.76 31.04 -43.91
CA LEU A 85 -25.95 30.25 -44.22
C LEU A 85 -26.45 30.62 -45.61
N ASP A 86 -26.18 29.73 -46.55
CA ASP A 86 -26.81 29.77 -47.86
C ASP A 86 -28.12 28.97 -47.78
N GLY A 87 -29.26 29.67 -47.91
CA GLY A 87 -30.56 29.01 -47.91
C GLY A 87 -30.73 28.09 -49.13
N TYR A 88 -31.71 27.19 -49.10
CA TYR A 88 -32.06 26.45 -50.33
C TYR A 88 -32.45 27.44 -51.45
N PRO A 89 -32.29 27.11 -52.74
CA PRO A 89 -32.57 28.02 -53.87
C PRO A 89 -33.99 28.61 -53.87
N ASN A 90 -34.94 27.96 -53.20
CA ASN A 90 -36.31 28.40 -52.99
C ASN A 90 -36.49 29.37 -51.79
N ARG A 91 -35.40 29.84 -51.18
CA ARG A 91 -35.35 30.73 -50.00
C ARG A 91 -36.09 30.15 -48.80
N THR A 92 -35.83 28.88 -48.50
CA THR A 92 -36.33 28.20 -47.30
C THR A 92 -35.17 27.59 -46.52
N PHE A 93 -35.33 27.40 -45.21
CA PHE A 93 -34.40 26.70 -44.33
C PHE A 93 -34.73 25.19 -44.21
N GLN A 94 -36.00 24.83 -44.43
CA GLN A 94 -36.55 23.48 -44.33
C GLN A 94 -36.27 22.80 -42.96
N GLY A 95 -36.44 23.54 -41.86
CA GLY A 95 -36.14 23.02 -40.51
C GLY A 95 -37.00 21.83 -40.05
N ASN A 96 -38.10 21.54 -40.75
CA ASN A 96 -39.04 20.47 -40.42
C ASN A 96 -38.70 19.11 -41.07
N ARG A 97 -37.62 19.01 -41.85
CA ARG A 97 -37.14 17.74 -42.43
C ARG A 97 -35.80 17.34 -41.83
N ALA A 98 -35.56 16.03 -41.82
CA ALA A 98 -34.23 15.50 -41.57
C ALA A 98 -33.26 15.93 -42.69
N LEU A 99 -32.08 16.38 -42.28
CA LEU A 99 -30.97 16.72 -43.16
C LEU A 99 -30.14 15.46 -43.43
N THR A 100 -29.66 15.27 -44.66
CA THR A 100 -28.71 14.20 -44.95
C THR A 100 -27.31 14.57 -44.47
N ARG A 101 -26.46 13.58 -44.20
CA ARG A 101 -25.06 13.81 -43.79
C ARG A 101 -24.27 14.64 -44.81
N TYR A 102 -24.58 14.46 -46.09
CA TYR A 102 -23.94 15.21 -47.18
C TYR A 102 -24.40 16.67 -47.23
N GLU A 103 -25.70 16.93 -47.02
CA GLU A 103 -26.23 18.30 -46.94
C GLU A 103 -25.66 19.04 -45.72
N PHE A 104 -25.46 18.36 -44.59
CA PHE A 104 -24.79 18.95 -43.43
C PHE A 104 -23.33 19.31 -43.70
N ALA A 105 -22.57 18.38 -44.28
CA ALA A 105 -21.16 18.60 -44.57
C ALA A 105 -20.92 19.75 -45.56
N ALA A 106 -21.77 19.86 -46.59
CA ALA A 106 -21.70 20.96 -47.55
C ALA A 106 -21.98 22.32 -46.90
N GLY A 107 -23.02 22.42 -46.07
CA GLY A 107 -23.33 23.65 -45.33
C GLY A 107 -22.24 24.05 -44.34
N LEU A 108 -21.68 23.07 -43.62
CA LEU A 108 -20.57 23.32 -42.69
C LEU A 108 -19.30 23.77 -43.42
N ASN A 109 -18.97 23.17 -44.57
CA ASN A 109 -17.79 23.54 -45.35
C ASN A 109 -17.90 24.98 -45.89
N ALA A 110 -19.06 25.35 -46.44
CA ALA A 110 -19.32 26.72 -46.90
C ALA A 110 -19.20 27.75 -45.76
N CYS A 111 -19.72 27.40 -44.58
CA CYS A 111 -19.59 28.24 -43.40
C CYS A 111 -18.12 28.42 -42.97
N MET A 112 -17.34 27.35 -42.98
CA MET A 112 -15.91 27.41 -42.64
C MET A 112 -15.10 28.25 -43.62
N GLU A 113 -15.35 28.16 -44.92
CA GLU A 113 -14.70 29.01 -45.93
C GLU A 113 -15.04 30.50 -45.75
N GLN A 114 -16.29 30.80 -45.35
CA GLN A 114 -16.72 32.16 -44.99
C GLN A 114 -16.02 32.67 -43.72
N MET A 115 -15.91 31.81 -42.69
CA MET A 115 -15.19 32.15 -41.46
C MET A 115 -13.70 32.36 -41.70
N GLU A 116 -13.05 31.53 -42.53
CA GLU A 116 -11.64 31.70 -42.90
C GLU A 116 -11.42 33.04 -43.62
N ARG A 117 -12.34 33.44 -44.49
CA ARG A 117 -12.35 34.76 -45.12
C ARG A 117 -12.53 35.89 -44.11
N LEU A 118 -13.44 35.75 -43.14
CA LEU A 118 -13.65 36.73 -42.08
C LEU A 118 -12.46 36.81 -41.12
N ILE A 119 -11.72 35.73 -40.90
CA ILE A 119 -10.51 35.75 -40.08
C ILE A 119 -9.37 36.46 -40.83
N THR A 120 -9.24 36.19 -42.13
CA THR A 120 -8.22 36.84 -42.98
C THR A 120 -8.52 38.31 -43.29
N THR A 121 -9.80 38.73 -43.33
CA THR A 121 -10.19 40.15 -43.48
C THR A 121 -10.53 40.89 -42.17
N GLY A 122 -10.85 40.18 -41.09
CA GLY A 122 -11.37 40.72 -39.82
C GLY A 122 -10.37 40.77 -38.66
N SER A 123 -9.09 40.48 -38.88
CA SER A 123 -8.02 40.65 -37.87
C SER A 123 -7.73 42.10 -37.45
N THR A 124 -8.58 43.07 -37.80
CA THR A 124 -8.33 44.51 -37.57
C THR A 124 -9.10 45.14 -36.42
N ASN A 125 -10.01 44.44 -35.73
CA ASN A 125 -10.78 45.02 -34.63
C ASN A 125 -10.72 44.18 -33.34
N VAL A 126 -9.52 43.92 -32.83
CA VAL A 126 -9.36 43.64 -31.40
C VAL A 126 -9.51 44.99 -30.68
N GLU A 127 -10.59 45.17 -29.93
CA GLU A 127 -10.80 46.41 -29.18
C GLU A 127 -9.66 46.55 -28.14
N PRO A 128 -9.05 47.73 -27.95
CA PRO A 128 -7.98 47.92 -26.96
C PRO A 128 -8.36 47.47 -25.54
N THR A 129 -9.67 47.47 -25.24
CA THR A 129 -10.27 46.98 -24.00
C THR A 129 -10.09 45.47 -23.82
N ASP A 130 -10.29 44.66 -24.86
CA ASP A 130 -10.11 43.20 -24.82
C ASP A 130 -8.64 42.82 -24.62
N LEU A 131 -7.72 43.56 -25.26
CA LEU A 131 -6.29 43.40 -25.02
C LEU A 131 -5.96 43.63 -23.55
N SER A 132 -6.49 44.69 -22.93
CA SER A 132 -6.23 44.98 -21.52
C SER A 132 -6.78 43.92 -20.56
N GLN A 133 -7.91 43.29 -20.88
CA GLN A 133 -8.47 42.20 -20.08
C GLN A 133 -7.66 40.92 -20.21
N ILE A 134 -7.21 40.59 -21.42
CA ILE A 134 -6.33 39.43 -21.66
C ILE A 134 -5.00 39.64 -20.93
N THR A 135 -4.38 40.82 -21.01
CA THR A 135 -3.13 41.10 -20.28
C THR A 135 -3.32 40.94 -18.78
N ARG A 136 -4.44 41.44 -18.22
CA ARG A 136 -4.73 41.30 -16.79
C ARG A 136 -4.92 39.83 -16.38
N LEU A 137 -5.62 39.05 -17.19
CA LEU A 137 -5.79 37.62 -16.96
C LEU A 137 -4.46 36.88 -17.06
N VAL A 138 -3.60 37.23 -18.03
CA VAL A 138 -2.25 36.65 -18.16
C VAL A 138 -1.40 36.97 -16.92
N ASP A 139 -1.45 38.20 -16.42
CA ASP A 139 -0.75 38.62 -15.18
C ASP A 139 -1.29 37.87 -13.94
N GLU A 140 -2.62 37.70 -13.84
CA GLU A 140 -3.26 36.93 -12.77
C GLU A 140 -2.89 35.44 -12.86
N PHE A 141 -2.85 34.87 -14.08
CA PHE A 141 -2.44 33.49 -14.31
C PHE A 141 -0.96 33.26 -14.00
N GLU A 142 -0.07 34.20 -14.30
CA GLU A 142 1.36 34.09 -13.96
C GLU A 142 1.57 34.00 -12.45
N ALA A 143 0.86 34.84 -11.67
CA ALA A 143 0.89 34.81 -10.21
C ALA A 143 0.30 33.50 -9.64
N GLU A 144 -0.80 33.01 -10.22
CA GLU A 144 -1.42 31.74 -9.84
C GLU A 144 -0.52 30.55 -10.20
N LEU A 145 0.14 30.56 -11.36
CA LEU A 145 1.08 29.53 -11.78
C LEU A 145 2.31 29.47 -10.89
N ALA A 146 2.86 30.61 -10.49
CA ALA A 146 3.97 30.67 -9.52
C ALA A 146 3.56 30.10 -8.15
N THR A 147 2.34 30.41 -7.72
CA THR A 147 1.75 29.85 -6.48
C THR A 147 1.57 28.33 -6.60
N LEU A 148 1.08 27.86 -7.75
CA LEU A 148 0.91 26.43 -8.00
C LEU A 148 2.25 25.71 -8.03
N GLY A 149 3.27 26.28 -8.69
CA GLY A 149 4.64 25.76 -8.72
C GLY A 149 5.22 25.61 -7.32
N THR A 150 5.09 26.66 -6.49
CA THR A 150 5.52 26.59 -5.08
C THR A 150 4.80 25.50 -4.29
N ARG A 151 3.50 25.28 -4.56
CA ARG A 151 2.73 24.19 -3.93
C ARG A 151 3.17 22.82 -4.42
N VAL A 152 3.47 22.67 -5.70
CA VAL A 152 4.00 21.42 -6.28
C VAL A 152 5.38 21.14 -5.68
N ASP A 153 6.30 22.10 -5.66
CA ASP A 153 7.63 21.95 -5.06
C ASP A 153 7.54 21.57 -3.57
N ASN A 154 6.60 22.17 -2.83
CA ASN A 154 6.36 21.81 -1.44
C ASN A 154 5.82 20.38 -1.28
N LEU A 155 4.89 19.98 -2.15
CA LEU A 155 4.32 18.63 -2.13
C LEU A 155 5.35 17.58 -2.55
N GLU A 156 6.17 17.85 -3.56
CA GLU A 156 7.28 17.00 -3.98
C GLU A 156 8.33 16.88 -2.88
N GLY A 157 8.68 17.99 -2.21
CA GLY A 157 9.57 17.97 -1.05
C GLY A 157 9.02 17.14 0.11
N ARG A 158 7.72 17.29 0.43
CA ARG A 158 7.05 16.47 1.45
C ARG A 158 6.92 15.01 1.05
N LEU A 159 6.72 14.71 -0.23
CA LEU A 159 6.69 13.34 -0.76
C LEU A 159 8.07 12.70 -0.62
N GLY A 160 9.14 13.39 -1.02
CA GLY A 160 10.52 12.93 -0.85
C GLY A 160 10.88 12.68 0.61
N GLU A 161 10.51 13.60 1.52
CA GLU A 161 10.73 13.39 2.96
C GLU A 161 9.98 12.18 3.50
N VAL A 162 8.76 11.93 3.03
CA VAL A 162 7.99 10.73 3.39
C VAL A 162 8.64 9.48 2.83
N GLU A 163 9.02 9.46 1.54
CA GLU A 163 9.70 8.34 0.88
C GLU A 163 11.02 7.98 1.56
N ASP A 164 11.82 8.98 1.94
CA ASP A 164 13.12 8.81 2.60
C ASP A 164 13.01 8.33 4.06
N ASN A 165 11.87 8.59 4.72
CA ASN A 165 11.65 8.28 6.14
C ASN A 165 10.56 7.22 6.39
N GLN A 166 10.10 6.49 5.37
CA GLN A 166 9.22 5.36 5.63
C GLN A 166 10.01 4.24 6.32
N PHE A 167 9.64 3.95 7.58
CA PHE A 167 9.83 2.59 8.08
C PHE A 167 9.16 1.65 7.07
N SER A 168 9.90 0.63 6.64
CA SER A 168 9.48 -0.40 5.68
C SER A 168 7.95 -0.57 5.62
N THR A 169 7.35 -0.30 4.44
CA THR A 169 5.90 -0.42 4.23
C THR A 169 5.37 -1.81 4.53
N THR A 170 6.26 -2.80 4.52
CA THR A 170 5.96 -4.21 4.74
C THR A 170 6.30 -4.69 6.15
N THR A 171 7.09 -3.95 6.94
CA THR A 171 7.59 -4.40 8.25
C THR A 171 7.08 -3.54 9.41
N LYS A 172 6.50 -4.20 10.42
CA LYS A 172 6.10 -3.59 11.70
C LYS A 172 7.06 -4.01 12.81
N LEU A 173 7.63 -3.03 13.51
CA LEU A 173 8.44 -3.25 14.71
C LEU A 173 7.57 -3.14 15.97
N LYS A 174 7.62 -4.15 16.83
CA LYS A 174 7.03 -4.14 18.19
C LYS A 174 8.14 -4.36 19.22
N GLY A 175 8.37 -3.35 20.06
CA GLY A 175 9.33 -3.42 21.17
C GLY A 175 8.66 -3.66 22.51
N GLU A 176 9.28 -4.44 23.37
CA GLU A 176 8.89 -4.64 24.76
C GLU A 176 10.13 -4.58 25.66
N ALA A 177 10.02 -3.88 26.79
CA ALA A 177 11.04 -3.87 27.83
C ALA A 177 10.37 -4.14 29.19
N ILE A 178 10.83 -5.19 29.88
CA ILE A 178 10.34 -5.60 31.18
C ILE A 178 11.45 -5.47 32.19
N PHE A 179 11.15 -4.86 33.33
CA PHE A 179 12.04 -4.78 34.47
C PHE A 179 11.42 -5.57 35.63
N THR A 180 12.23 -6.39 36.30
CA THR A 180 11.78 -7.18 37.44
C THR A 180 12.67 -6.91 38.63
N LEU A 181 12.06 -6.39 39.70
CA LEU A 181 12.66 -6.29 41.01
C LEU A 181 12.21 -7.50 41.82
N ALA A 182 13.16 -8.35 42.23
CA ALA A 182 12.88 -9.55 43.00
C ALA A 182 13.81 -9.62 44.21
N THR A 183 13.33 -10.20 45.30
CA THR A 183 14.10 -10.42 46.52
C THR A 183 13.88 -11.84 47.01
N GLY A 184 14.97 -12.55 47.30
CA GLY A 184 14.90 -13.83 48.00
C GLY A 184 14.64 -13.59 49.47
N LEU A 185 13.75 -14.38 50.07
CA LEU A 185 13.52 -14.38 51.52
C LEU A 185 13.82 -15.78 52.03
N ASP A 186 14.85 -15.93 52.86
CA ASP A 186 15.15 -17.22 53.49
C ASP A 186 14.05 -17.65 54.47
N GLY A 187 13.69 -18.92 54.36
CA GLY A 187 12.91 -19.62 55.38
C GLY A 187 13.84 -20.23 56.44
N PRO A 188 13.36 -20.48 57.67
CA PRO A 188 14.20 -20.90 58.81
C PRO A 188 14.95 -22.25 58.65
N ASN A 189 14.81 -22.96 57.52
CA ASN A 189 15.52 -24.20 57.22
C ASN A 189 15.92 -24.34 55.72
N VAL A 190 16.05 -23.24 54.97
CA VAL A 190 16.36 -23.28 53.54
C VAL A 190 17.68 -22.53 53.29
N SER A 191 18.82 -23.17 53.57
CA SER A 191 20.15 -22.60 53.32
C SER A 191 20.60 -22.64 51.84
N ALA A 192 19.65 -22.68 50.90
CA ALA A 192 19.89 -22.98 49.50
C ALA A 192 19.69 -21.77 48.55
N PHE A 193 19.20 -20.64 49.04
CA PHE A 193 18.97 -19.45 48.22
C PHE A 193 19.83 -18.29 48.69
N ASN A 194 20.32 -17.49 47.75
CA ASN A 194 20.95 -16.22 48.07
C ASN A 194 19.85 -15.18 48.29
N ASP A 195 19.79 -14.59 49.49
CA ASP A 195 18.88 -13.50 49.90
C ASP A 195 19.21 -12.14 49.25
N ASN A 196 19.56 -12.17 47.97
CA ASN A 196 19.92 -10.97 47.24
C ASN A 196 18.68 -10.36 46.60
N THR A 197 18.53 -9.04 46.79
CA THR A 197 17.64 -8.25 45.96
C THR A 197 18.29 -8.05 44.60
N THR A 198 17.57 -8.37 43.53
CA THR A 198 18.04 -8.30 42.15
C THR A 198 17.12 -7.42 41.32
N LEU A 199 17.72 -6.65 40.41
CA LEU A 199 17.01 -5.95 39.34
C LEU A 199 17.42 -6.59 38.02
N SER A 200 16.47 -7.29 37.40
CA SER A 200 16.65 -7.93 36.10
C SER A 200 15.87 -7.18 35.02
N GLN A 201 16.28 -7.34 33.78
CA GLN A 201 15.61 -6.77 32.61
C GLN A 201 15.52 -7.79 31.48
N ARG A 202 14.49 -7.63 30.66
CA ARG A 202 14.37 -8.24 29.34
C ARG A 202 13.93 -7.20 28.33
N THR A 203 14.61 -7.16 27.19
CA THR A 203 14.23 -6.37 26.03
C THR A 203 13.98 -7.29 24.84
N ARG A 204 12.85 -7.11 24.17
CA ARG A 204 12.42 -7.89 23.02
C ARG A 204 12.04 -6.97 21.87
N LEU A 205 12.53 -7.26 20.68
CA LEU A 205 12.18 -6.58 19.44
C LEU A 205 11.63 -7.60 18.44
N ASN A 206 10.35 -7.48 18.11
CA ASN A 206 9.70 -8.30 17.09
C ASN A 206 9.57 -7.50 15.80
N PHE A 207 9.97 -8.09 14.69
CA PHE A 207 9.81 -7.57 13.34
C PHE A 207 8.83 -8.48 12.61
N GLU A 208 7.66 -7.95 12.27
CA GLU A 208 6.61 -8.65 11.50
C GLU A 208 6.64 -8.09 10.09
N SER A 209 7.05 -8.89 9.10
CA SER A 209 7.12 -8.45 7.70
C SER A 209 6.13 -9.20 6.81
N SER A 210 5.44 -8.51 5.91
CA SER A 210 4.52 -9.13 4.94
C SER A 210 4.89 -8.73 3.52
N PHE A 211 5.15 -9.69 2.64
CA PHE A 211 5.59 -9.44 1.26
C PHE A 211 4.42 -9.48 0.25
N THR A 212 3.33 -10.17 0.60
CA THR A 212 2.14 -10.39 -0.22
C THR A 212 0.87 -9.79 0.40
N GLY A 213 0.94 -9.37 1.67
CA GLY A 213 -0.21 -8.88 2.44
C GLY A 213 -1.01 -9.98 3.15
N LYS A 214 -0.70 -11.26 2.89
CA LYS A 214 -1.33 -12.44 3.55
C LYS A 214 -0.32 -13.34 4.28
N ASP A 215 0.96 -13.13 4.04
CA ASP A 215 2.10 -13.82 4.65
C ASP A 215 2.68 -13.01 5.81
N ASN A 216 3.40 -13.70 6.69
CA ASN A 216 4.12 -13.07 7.79
C ASN A 216 5.48 -13.72 8.02
N LEU A 217 6.55 -12.94 7.89
CA LEU A 217 7.89 -13.26 8.37
C LEU A 217 8.06 -12.63 9.75
N HIS A 218 8.16 -13.48 10.77
CA HIS A 218 8.44 -13.08 12.14
C HIS A 218 9.91 -13.25 12.45
N LEU A 219 10.52 -12.20 12.97
CA LEU A 219 11.87 -12.22 13.53
C LEU A 219 11.84 -11.60 14.93
N ARG A 220 12.36 -12.32 15.92
CA ARG A 220 12.52 -11.81 17.28
C ARG A 220 13.98 -11.73 17.67
N LEU A 221 14.39 -10.53 18.09
CA LEU A 221 15.63 -10.32 18.82
C LEU A 221 15.30 -10.14 20.30
N GLU A 222 16.06 -10.81 21.17
CA GLU A 222 15.88 -10.71 22.61
C GLU A 222 17.22 -10.57 23.32
N GLN A 223 17.17 -9.82 24.43
CA GLN A 223 18.28 -9.67 25.36
C GLN A 223 17.73 -9.68 26.77
N GLY A 224 18.34 -10.43 27.67
CA GLY A 224 17.95 -10.46 29.08
C GLY A 224 19.08 -10.86 30.00
N ASN A 225 18.94 -10.51 31.28
CA ASN A 225 19.87 -10.89 32.35
C ASN A 225 19.16 -11.58 33.52
N PHE A 226 18.00 -12.20 33.27
CA PHE A 226 17.15 -12.77 34.31
C PHE A 226 17.68 -14.12 34.78
N GLY A 227 18.38 -14.14 35.91
CA GLY A 227 18.77 -15.38 36.58
C GLY A 227 17.53 -16.18 37.02
N ARG A 228 17.42 -17.44 36.58
CA ARG A 228 16.32 -18.31 37.02
C ARG A 228 16.42 -18.54 38.53
N PHE A 229 15.34 -18.24 39.27
CA PHE A 229 15.20 -18.74 40.63
C PHE A 229 15.17 -20.27 40.53
N GLY A 230 15.99 -20.99 41.30
CA GLY A 230 16.23 -22.45 41.17
C GLY A 230 15.02 -23.36 41.47
N VAL A 231 13.85 -23.02 40.96
CA VAL A 231 12.59 -23.75 41.01
C VAL A 231 12.43 -24.61 39.74
N SER A 232 11.38 -25.43 39.70
CA SER A 232 11.08 -26.25 38.52
C SER A 232 10.87 -25.39 37.26
N ASN A 233 11.12 -25.96 36.07
CA ASN A 233 10.96 -25.26 34.78
C ASN A 233 9.52 -24.73 34.56
N SER A 234 8.53 -25.32 35.24
CA SER A 234 7.14 -24.86 35.21
C SER A 234 6.88 -23.63 36.07
N ALA A 235 7.61 -23.47 37.19
CA ALA A 235 7.46 -22.35 38.12
C ALA A 235 8.22 -21.08 37.68
N ARG A 236 8.96 -21.15 36.57
CA ARG A 236 9.63 -20.02 35.92
C ARG A 236 8.66 -18.87 35.64
N LEU A 237 9.15 -17.64 35.67
CA LEU A 237 8.36 -16.46 35.32
C LEU A 237 8.15 -16.41 33.81
N GLY A 238 7.00 -15.89 33.36
CA GLY A 238 6.66 -15.77 31.95
C GLY A 238 7.71 -15.00 31.14
N ALA A 239 8.27 -13.95 31.75
CA ALA A 239 9.23 -13.02 31.18
C ALA A 239 10.71 -13.33 31.50
N ASP A 240 11.02 -14.50 32.08
CA ASP A 240 12.40 -14.81 32.40
C ASP A 240 13.22 -15.14 31.15
N GLU A 241 14.26 -14.35 30.90
CA GLU A 241 15.23 -14.62 29.84
C GLU A 241 16.63 -14.21 30.31
N ASN A 242 17.61 -15.10 30.09
CA ASN A 242 19.01 -14.79 30.30
C ASN A 242 19.80 -15.13 29.05
N THR A 243 20.27 -14.09 28.37
CA THR A 243 21.19 -14.18 27.23
C THR A 243 22.60 -13.73 27.63
N ASP A 244 22.88 -13.64 28.94
CA ASP A 244 24.09 -13.03 29.50
C ASP A 244 24.35 -11.61 28.94
N GLY A 245 23.27 -10.90 28.62
CA GLY A 245 23.31 -9.56 28.04
C GLY A 245 23.63 -9.51 26.54
N ALA A 246 23.82 -10.64 25.86
CA ALA A 246 23.93 -10.70 24.41
C ALA A 246 22.57 -10.50 23.73
N VAL A 247 22.58 -9.96 22.51
CA VAL A 247 21.39 -9.94 21.66
C VAL A 247 21.35 -11.24 20.89
N GLU A 248 20.27 -12.01 21.06
CA GLU A 248 20.07 -13.28 20.39
C GLU A 248 18.87 -13.24 19.44
N LEU A 249 18.97 -13.99 18.34
CA LEU A 249 17.82 -14.34 17.52
C LEU A 249 17.04 -15.44 18.22
N THR A 250 15.91 -15.09 18.82
CA THR A 250 15.13 -16.03 19.63
C THR A 250 13.91 -16.59 18.95
N ASP A 251 13.40 -15.99 17.86
CA ASP A 251 12.37 -16.61 17.03
C ASP A 251 12.66 -16.24 15.58
N LEU A 252 12.59 -17.20 14.66
CA LEU A 252 12.56 -16.93 13.23
C LEU A 252 11.64 -17.93 12.54
N TRP A 253 10.53 -17.44 12.03
CA TRP A 253 9.58 -18.25 11.28
C TRP A 253 8.86 -17.45 10.21
N TYR A 254 8.40 -18.14 9.17
CA TYR A 254 7.66 -17.58 8.05
C TYR A 254 6.36 -18.35 7.87
N SER A 255 5.24 -17.65 7.80
CA SER A 255 3.93 -18.22 7.48
C SER A 255 3.37 -17.64 6.19
N PHE A 256 2.72 -18.50 5.40
CA PHE A 256 2.11 -18.09 4.13
C PHE A 256 0.92 -18.98 3.77
N PRO A 257 -0.12 -18.42 3.13
CA PRO A 257 -1.26 -19.21 2.68
C PRO A 257 -0.91 -20.03 1.43
N VAL A 258 -1.51 -21.22 1.33
CA VAL A 258 -1.52 -22.07 0.14
C VAL A 258 -2.98 -22.32 -0.24
N GLY A 259 -3.45 -21.53 -1.21
CA GLY A 259 -4.89 -21.46 -1.52
C GLY A 259 -5.64 -20.72 -0.40
N ASP A 260 -6.92 -21.06 -0.23
CA ASP A 260 -7.80 -20.36 0.72
C ASP A 260 -7.94 -21.08 2.06
N ALA A 261 -7.54 -22.36 2.17
CA ALA A 261 -7.84 -23.22 3.31
C ALA A 261 -6.60 -23.73 4.06
N ILE A 262 -5.39 -23.43 3.60
CA ILE A 262 -4.15 -23.95 4.19
C ILE A 262 -3.21 -22.80 4.49
N THR A 263 -2.70 -22.74 5.71
CA THR A 263 -1.55 -21.89 6.08
C THR A 263 -0.35 -22.76 6.39
N MET A 264 0.77 -22.53 5.70
CA MET A 264 2.03 -23.22 5.95
C MET A 264 2.92 -22.37 6.85
N HIS A 265 3.63 -23.01 7.77
CA HIS A 265 4.60 -22.39 8.67
C HIS A 265 5.97 -23.06 8.51
N LEU A 266 7.02 -22.26 8.39
CA LEU A 266 8.41 -22.69 8.31
C LEU A 266 9.21 -21.96 9.40
N GLY A 267 9.58 -22.69 10.45
CA GLY A 267 10.40 -22.23 11.56
C GLY A 267 11.87 -22.61 11.38
N ALA A 268 12.76 -21.62 11.41
CA ALA A 268 14.20 -21.80 11.24
C ALA A 268 14.99 -21.73 12.56
N SER A 269 14.46 -21.02 13.56
CA SER A 269 15.10 -20.88 14.88
C SER A 269 14.06 -20.80 15.99
N LYS A 270 14.26 -21.58 17.06
CA LYS A 270 13.51 -21.52 18.34
C LYS A 270 11.99 -21.46 18.16
N THR A 271 11.47 -22.14 17.14
CA THR A 271 10.02 -22.18 16.87
C THR A 271 9.40 -23.35 17.62
N GLU A 272 8.55 -23.07 18.62
CA GLU A 272 7.80 -24.07 19.39
C GLU A 272 6.42 -24.32 18.74
N PHE A 273 5.69 -25.35 19.18
CA PHE A 273 4.38 -25.65 18.58
C PHE A 273 3.36 -24.52 18.77
N GLU A 274 3.42 -23.82 19.89
CA GLU A 274 2.62 -22.62 20.14
C GLU A 274 2.72 -21.52 19.08
N ASP A 275 3.85 -21.40 18.36
CA ASP A 275 4.07 -20.33 17.41
C ASP A 275 3.42 -20.64 16.06
N VAL A 276 2.96 -21.89 15.87
CA VAL A 276 2.52 -22.44 14.59
C VAL A 276 1.18 -23.18 14.65
N VAL A 277 0.55 -23.27 15.82
CA VAL A 277 -0.83 -23.78 15.96
C VAL A 277 -1.84 -22.64 15.91
N THR A 278 -3.04 -22.92 15.41
CA THR A 278 -4.06 -21.89 15.18
C THR A 278 -4.67 -21.38 16.48
N ASP A 279 -4.85 -22.25 17.47
CA ASP A 279 -5.44 -21.88 18.76
C ASP A 279 -4.76 -22.57 19.94
N LEU A 280 -4.42 -21.77 20.95
CA LEU A 280 -3.86 -22.20 22.24
C LEU A 280 -4.93 -22.24 23.34
N TYR A 281 -6.16 -21.81 23.05
CA TYR A 281 -7.33 -21.73 23.92
C TYR A 281 -7.14 -20.88 25.20
N ASN A 282 -6.19 -19.92 25.20
CA ASN A 282 -5.92 -19.08 26.36
C ASN A 282 -5.35 -17.67 26.02
N PRO A 283 -6.10 -16.83 25.28
CA PRO A 283 -5.57 -15.56 24.75
C PRO A 283 -5.20 -14.54 25.83
N TYR A 284 -5.77 -14.63 27.03
CA TYR A 284 -5.52 -13.67 28.11
C TYR A 284 -4.24 -13.96 28.91
N MET A 285 -3.82 -15.23 28.98
CA MET A 285 -2.66 -15.62 29.78
C MET A 285 -1.43 -15.92 28.96
N GLU A 286 -1.55 -16.05 27.63
CA GLU A 286 -0.48 -16.52 26.74
C GLU A 286 0.75 -15.60 26.75
N SER A 287 0.55 -14.29 26.80
CA SER A 287 1.62 -13.30 26.72
C SER A 287 2.64 -13.47 27.85
N SER A 288 3.92 -13.42 27.49
CA SER A 288 5.02 -13.50 28.47
C SER A 288 5.16 -12.25 29.34
N GLY A 289 4.69 -11.09 28.87
CA GLY A 289 4.84 -9.80 29.55
C GLY A 289 3.56 -9.25 30.16
N SER A 290 2.40 -9.54 29.55
CA SER A 290 1.09 -9.04 29.97
C SER A 290 0.09 -10.12 30.37
N GLY A 291 0.44 -11.40 30.18
CA GLY A 291 -0.39 -12.54 30.52
C GLY A 291 -0.11 -13.05 31.93
N SER A 292 -0.02 -14.37 32.10
CA SER A 292 0.28 -14.94 33.40
C SER A 292 1.72 -14.65 33.84
N LEU A 293 1.88 -14.36 35.14
CA LEU A 293 3.19 -14.17 35.77
C LEU A 293 4.08 -15.42 35.65
N THR A 294 3.51 -16.61 35.67
CA THR A 294 4.25 -17.89 35.59
C THR A 294 4.08 -18.55 34.23
N ARG A 295 5.17 -19.16 33.73
CA ARG A 295 5.18 -19.99 32.54
C ARG A 295 4.11 -21.09 32.60
N PHE A 296 3.83 -21.70 33.75
CA PHE A 296 2.88 -22.81 33.83
C PHE A 296 1.46 -22.46 33.37
N LEU A 297 0.97 -21.27 33.73
CA LEU A 297 -0.41 -20.86 33.47
C LEU A 297 -0.60 -20.22 32.08
N ARG A 298 0.48 -19.93 31.35
CA ARG A 298 0.40 -19.35 30.01
C ARG A 298 -0.23 -20.30 28.99
N ARG A 299 0.12 -21.59 29.08
CA ARG A 299 -0.31 -22.65 28.14
C ARG A 299 0.02 -24.03 28.72
N ASN A 300 -0.58 -25.09 28.17
CA ASN A 300 -0.29 -26.46 28.58
C ASN A 300 1.20 -26.80 28.33
N PRO A 301 2.02 -26.94 29.39
CA PRO A 301 3.45 -27.14 29.23
C PRO A 301 3.81 -28.55 28.73
N ALA A 302 2.89 -29.52 28.82
CA ALA A 302 3.14 -30.89 28.35
C ALA A 302 2.98 -31.04 26.83
N VAL A 303 2.23 -30.13 26.19
CA VAL A 303 1.90 -30.22 24.76
C VAL A 303 2.72 -29.22 23.95
N TYR A 304 2.77 -27.96 24.38
CA TYR A 304 3.28 -26.89 23.51
C TYR A 304 4.77 -26.59 23.71
N ARG A 305 5.33 -26.94 24.88
CA ARG A 305 6.74 -26.69 25.19
C ARG A 305 7.59 -27.91 24.91
N ILE A 306 7.89 -28.11 23.64
CA ILE A 306 8.69 -29.25 23.20
C ILE A 306 9.99 -28.74 22.56
N GLY A 307 11.11 -29.28 23.03
CA GLY A 307 12.44 -29.09 22.45
C GLY A 307 13.31 -28.03 23.12
N ASP A 308 14.44 -27.79 22.49
CA ASP A 308 15.54 -26.94 22.95
C ASP A 308 15.53 -25.60 22.21
N ASN A 309 16.44 -24.70 22.59
CA ASN A 309 16.60 -23.37 22.01
C ASN A 309 17.10 -23.36 20.53
N GLU A 310 16.97 -24.43 19.76
CA GLU A 310 17.53 -24.58 18.41
C GLU A 310 16.60 -25.36 17.45
N ASN A 311 15.30 -25.37 17.74
CA ASN A 311 14.33 -26.14 16.96
C ASN A 311 14.09 -25.57 15.55
N GLN A 312 13.95 -26.46 14.57
CA GLN A 312 13.39 -26.16 13.25
C GLN A 312 12.04 -26.85 13.11
N THR A 313 11.06 -26.12 12.59
CA THR A 313 9.66 -26.55 12.62
C THR A 313 9.02 -26.39 11.25
N VAL A 314 8.20 -27.35 10.84
CA VAL A 314 7.29 -27.22 9.70
C VAL A 314 5.88 -27.51 10.21
N ALA A 315 4.93 -26.65 9.88
CA ALA A 315 3.53 -26.89 10.21
C ALA A 315 2.59 -26.51 9.06
N ALA A 316 1.40 -27.09 9.11
CA ALA A 316 0.28 -26.79 8.23
C ALA A 316 -0.98 -26.69 9.08
N ASN A 317 -1.67 -25.56 8.98
CA ASN A 317 -2.99 -25.35 9.54
C ASN A 317 -4.01 -25.48 8.42
N LEU A 318 -4.95 -26.40 8.56
CA LEU A 318 -5.98 -26.68 7.58
C LEU A 318 -7.33 -26.24 8.12
N GLU A 319 -7.97 -25.31 7.45
CA GLU A 319 -9.33 -24.88 7.72
C GLU A 319 -10.29 -25.80 6.97
N LEU A 320 -11.03 -26.63 7.71
CA LEU A 320 -11.98 -27.59 7.12
C LEU A 320 -13.36 -26.95 6.95
N SER A 321 -13.74 -26.07 7.88
CA SER A 321 -14.92 -25.22 7.86
C SER A 321 -14.78 -24.10 8.89
N ASP A 322 -15.74 -23.17 8.94
CA ASP A 322 -15.81 -22.10 9.94
C ASP A 322 -15.75 -22.59 11.41
N GLN A 323 -16.07 -23.87 11.66
CA GLN A 323 -16.11 -24.46 13.01
C GLN A 323 -14.95 -25.44 13.28
N PHE A 324 -14.27 -25.92 12.24
CA PHE A 324 -13.29 -26.99 12.37
C PHE A 324 -11.99 -26.65 11.65
N SER A 325 -10.88 -26.75 12.38
CA SER A 325 -9.54 -26.71 11.79
C SER A 325 -8.66 -27.82 12.34
N VAL A 326 -7.63 -28.17 11.58
CA VAL A 326 -6.64 -29.18 11.97
C VAL A 326 -5.26 -28.57 11.85
N ASP A 327 -4.48 -28.64 12.93
CA ASP A 327 -3.09 -28.23 12.96
C ASP A 327 -2.19 -29.46 12.93
N LEU A 328 -1.26 -29.50 11.99
CA LEU A 328 -0.23 -30.53 11.88
C LEU A 328 1.13 -29.84 11.99
N ALA A 329 1.95 -30.25 12.95
CA ALA A 329 3.29 -29.69 13.12
C ALA A 329 4.33 -30.78 13.35
N TYR A 330 5.54 -30.55 12.84
CA TYR A 330 6.72 -31.36 13.07
C TYR A 330 7.86 -30.44 13.46
N THR A 331 8.55 -30.76 14.55
CA THR A 331 9.71 -30.02 15.02
C THR A 331 10.88 -30.97 15.27
N ALA A 332 12.08 -30.52 14.93
CA ALA A 332 13.32 -31.23 15.20
C ALA A 332 14.27 -30.33 15.98
N ALA A 333 14.78 -30.81 17.10
CA ALA A 333 15.86 -30.17 17.82
C ALA A 333 17.15 -30.33 17.01
N LYS A 334 17.89 -29.23 16.80
CA LYS A 334 19.16 -29.24 16.05
C LYS A 334 19.03 -29.83 14.65
N GLY A 335 17.91 -29.57 13.99
CA GLY A 335 17.62 -30.00 12.63
C GLY A 335 18.61 -29.45 11.59
N ASN A 336 19.29 -28.35 11.89
CA ASN A 336 20.36 -27.76 11.08
C ASN A 336 21.75 -28.40 11.28
N ASP A 337 21.92 -29.29 12.27
CA ASP A 337 23.20 -29.95 12.56
C ASP A 337 23.24 -31.36 11.96
N PRO A 338 24.14 -31.66 11.01
CA PRO A 338 24.26 -32.98 10.40
C PRO A 338 25.00 -34.02 11.27
N ALA A 339 25.42 -33.68 12.49
CA ALA A 339 26.09 -34.61 13.39
C ALA A 339 25.22 -35.84 13.74
N GLY A 340 25.87 -36.92 14.17
CA GLY A 340 25.17 -38.15 14.55
C GLY A 340 24.17 -37.91 15.68
N ARG A 341 22.92 -38.38 15.49
CA ARG A 341 21.76 -38.12 16.38
C ARG A 341 21.28 -36.66 16.40
N ASN A 342 21.66 -35.86 15.41
CA ASN A 342 21.07 -34.56 15.11
C ASN A 342 20.43 -34.60 13.70
N GLY A 343 19.94 -33.46 13.25
CA GLY A 343 19.32 -33.30 11.94
C GLY A 343 17.83 -33.61 11.94
N LEU A 344 17.18 -33.29 10.83
CA LEU A 344 15.72 -33.22 10.74
C LEU A 344 14.98 -34.51 11.12
N PHE A 345 15.55 -35.69 10.88
CA PHE A 345 14.84 -36.97 11.06
C PHE A 345 15.57 -37.97 11.97
N ASN A 346 16.84 -37.71 12.29
CA ASN A 346 17.69 -38.64 13.03
C ASN A 346 17.98 -38.14 14.46
N GLY A 347 17.70 -36.86 14.75
CA GLY A 347 17.77 -36.31 16.09
C GLY A 347 16.43 -36.27 16.81
N ASP A 348 16.45 -35.66 17.99
CA ASP A 348 15.26 -35.50 18.83
C ASP A 348 14.21 -34.69 18.06
N ASN A 349 13.03 -35.26 17.90
CA ASN A 349 11.94 -34.67 17.15
C ASN A 349 10.60 -34.90 17.85
N ALA A 350 9.62 -34.10 17.48
CA ALA A 350 8.25 -34.24 17.93
C ALA A 350 7.28 -33.89 16.81
N ALA A 351 6.11 -34.51 16.84
CA ALA A 351 5.01 -34.22 15.94
C ALA A 351 3.74 -33.94 16.75
N LEU A 352 2.93 -33.01 16.25
CA LEU A 352 1.65 -32.63 16.82
C LEU A 352 0.56 -32.72 15.74
N ALA A 353 -0.58 -33.29 16.13
CA ALA A 353 -1.81 -33.25 15.37
C ALA A 353 -2.91 -32.79 16.32
N GLN A 354 -3.52 -31.64 16.03
CA GLN A 354 -4.53 -31.02 16.87
C GLN A 354 -5.78 -30.76 16.04
N LEU A 355 -6.93 -31.21 16.54
CA LEU A 355 -8.24 -30.89 15.99
C LEU A 355 -8.84 -29.77 16.82
N ASN A 356 -9.10 -28.64 16.19
CA ASN A 356 -9.76 -27.50 16.80
C ASN A 356 -11.25 -27.52 16.45
N TRP A 357 -12.08 -27.29 17.46
CA TRP A 357 -13.51 -27.10 17.29
C TRP A 357 -13.91 -25.78 17.93
N ASN A 358 -14.42 -24.85 17.12
CA ASN A 358 -14.92 -23.55 17.55
C ASN A 358 -16.44 -23.48 17.26
N PRO A 359 -17.28 -23.94 18.21
CA PRO A 359 -18.71 -24.15 18.00
C PRO A 359 -19.54 -22.89 17.74
#